data_AF-G7I4B8-F1
#
_entry.id   AF-G7I4B8-F1
#
_cell.length_a   1.000
_cell.length_b   1.000
_cell.length_c   1.000
_cell.angle_alpha   90.00
_cell.angle_beta   90.00
_cell.angle_gamma   90.00
#
_symmetry.space_group_name_H-M   'P 1'
#
loop_
_entity.id
_entity.type
_entity.pdbx_description
1 polymer ?
#
loop_
_entity_poly.entity_id
_entity_poly.type
_entity_poly.pdbx_seq_one_letter_code
_entity_poly.pdbx_strand_id
1 'polypeptide(L)'
;MLARDMVKKRESTTQNPRPCLKVECGAALHIKSDRWVIHDFIKDHNHDLFPAYAHYFLCHRRINQAQKQCIETLQHIGVRPSKIFATLAKQHGGYEKVGCSEKDIINLLDKDRRLTLKSGDANAMLECFTLMQEQNSRFFYAMENIN
;
A
#
# COMPACT_ATOMS: atom_id res chain seq x y z
N MET A 1 -9.01 11.34 42.89
CA MET A 1 -10.27 10.89 42.28
C MET A 1 -10.70 11.98 41.30
N LEU A 2 -10.40 11.83 40.01
CA LEU A 2 -10.96 12.67 38.93
C LEU A 2 -11.24 11.73 37.75
N ALA A 3 -12.52 11.65 37.38
CA ALA A 3 -13.05 10.82 36.32
C ALA A 3 -12.52 11.31 34.95
N ARG A 4 -12.08 10.38 34.10
CA ARG A 4 -11.84 10.65 32.68
C ARG A 4 -13.09 10.25 31.91
N ASP A 5 -13.69 11.21 31.24
CA ASP A 5 -14.93 11.07 30.48
C ASP A 5 -14.88 9.90 29.49
N MET A 6 -15.94 9.10 29.50
CA MET A 6 -16.13 7.97 28.60
C MET A 6 -16.31 8.50 27.16
N VAL A 7 -15.30 8.32 26.32
CA VAL A 7 -15.42 8.55 24.88
C VAL A 7 -16.45 7.53 24.33
N LYS A 8 -17.60 8.04 23.86
CA LYS A 8 -18.68 7.23 23.28
C LYS A 8 -18.14 6.33 22.15
N LYS A 9 -18.45 5.04 22.25
CA LYS A 9 -18.17 4.00 21.26
C LYS A 9 -18.84 4.37 19.93
N ARG A 10 -18.07 4.65 18.88
CA ARG A 10 -18.59 4.68 17.50
C ARG A 10 -18.93 3.25 17.09
N GLU A 11 -20.21 2.97 16.93
CA GLU A 11 -20.67 1.69 16.37
C GLU A 11 -20.22 1.59 14.91
N SER A 12 -19.55 0.48 14.55
CA SER A 12 -19.11 0.23 13.18
C SER A 12 -20.18 -0.55 12.41
N THR A 13 -20.76 0.04 11.38
CA THR A 13 -21.81 -0.57 10.52
C THR A 13 -21.24 -1.56 9.47
N THR A 14 -19.99 -2.01 9.61
CA THR A 14 -19.32 -2.84 8.60
C THR A 14 -19.74 -4.31 8.68
N GLN A 15 -20.27 -4.85 7.58
CA GLN A 15 -20.73 -6.24 7.44
C GLN A 15 -19.63 -7.31 7.57
N ASN A 16 -18.36 -6.95 7.43
CA ASN A 16 -17.21 -7.83 7.64
C ASN A 16 -16.13 -7.10 8.46
N PRO A 17 -16.31 -6.99 9.79
CA PRO A 17 -15.30 -6.37 10.63
C PRO A 17 -14.05 -7.25 10.61
N ARG A 18 -12.89 -6.64 10.34
CA ARG A 18 -11.61 -7.34 10.57
C ARG A 18 -11.59 -7.76 12.04
N PRO A 19 -11.09 -8.97 12.38
CA PRO A 19 -10.83 -9.35 13.76
C PRO A 19 -9.61 -8.58 14.31
N CYS A 20 -9.69 -7.26 14.31
CA CYS A 20 -8.88 -6.43 15.17
C CYS A 20 -9.64 -6.38 16.49
N LEU A 21 -9.32 -7.32 17.38
CA LEU A 21 -9.69 -7.20 18.78
C LEU A 21 -8.97 -5.95 19.28
N LYS A 22 -9.65 -4.81 19.30
CA LYS A 22 -9.18 -3.63 20.01
C LYS A 22 -9.16 -4.01 21.48
N VAL A 23 -8.05 -4.63 21.89
CA VAL A 23 -7.64 -4.70 23.27
C VAL A 23 -7.41 -3.24 23.67
N GLU A 24 -8.10 -2.77 24.71
CA GLU A 24 -8.03 -1.40 25.20
C GLU A 24 -6.64 -1.18 25.84
N CYS A 25 -5.60 -1.26 25.02
CA CYS A 25 -4.20 -1.20 25.40
C CYS A 25 -3.82 0.26 25.63
N GLY A 26 -3.30 0.55 26.82
CA GLY A 26 -2.90 1.89 27.22
C GLY A 26 -1.49 2.29 26.76
N ALA A 27 -0.77 1.42 26.06
CA ALA A 27 0.58 1.72 25.58
C ALA A 27 0.55 2.90 24.60
N ALA A 28 1.36 3.92 24.86
CA ALA A 28 1.32 5.18 24.12
C ALA A 28 2.66 5.92 24.16
N LEU A 29 2.91 6.72 23.13
CA LEU A 29 4.00 7.69 23.07
C LEU A 29 3.38 9.08 22.80
N HIS A 30 3.45 9.97 23.78
CA HIS A 30 2.96 11.34 23.66
C HIS A 30 4.11 12.28 23.32
N ILE A 31 4.02 12.93 22.17
CA ILE A 31 5.03 13.88 21.68
C ILE A 31 4.45 15.28 21.68
N LYS A 32 5.18 16.25 22.25
CA LYS A 32 4.82 17.67 22.18
C LYS A 32 5.34 18.26 20.86
N SER A 33 4.43 18.65 19.98
CA SER A 33 4.74 19.05 18.60
C SER A 33 5.57 20.33 18.48
N ASP A 34 5.60 21.19 19.50
CA ASP A 34 6.33 22.47 19.48
C ASP A 34 7.86 22.27 19.50
N ARG A 35 8.32 21.19 20.14
CA ARG A 35 9.75 20.93 20.37
C ARG A 35 10.18 19.49 20.08
N TRP A 36 9.28 18.65 19.56
CA TRP A 36 9.53 17.21 19.36
C TRP A 36 10.02 16.51 20.64
N VAL A 37 9.54 16.98 21.80
CA VAL A 37 9.91 16.42 23.11
C VAL A 37 8.93 15.30 23.45
N ILE A 38 9.47 14.15 23.87
CA ILE A 38 8.67 13.07 24.44
C ILE A 38 8.15 13.56 25.79
N HIS A 39 6.84 13.77 25.88
CA HIS A 39 6.16 14.22 27.10
C HIS A 39 5.84 13.05 28.03
N ASP A 40 5.43 11.92 27.44
CA ASP A 40 5.00 10.74 28.19
C ASP A 40 5.20 9.48 27.32
N PHE A 41 5.59 8.39 27.96
CA PHE A 41 5.83 7.11 27.32
C PHE A 41 5.33 5.98 28.23
N ILE A 42 4.22 5.37 27.83
CA ILE A 42 3.61 4.24 28.52
C ILE A 42 4.03 2.98 27.78
N LYS A 43 4.95 2.22 28.38
CA LYS A 43 5.55 1.03 27.78
C LYS A 43 4.69 -0.24 27.97
N ASP A 44 3.92 -0.31 29.05
CA ASP A 44 3.25 -1.55 29.45
C ASP A 44 2.06 -1.86 28.53
N HIS A 45 2.05 -3.10 28.04
CA HIS A 45 0.97 -3.65 27.22
C HIS A 45 0.11 -4.60 28.05
N ASN A 46 -1.19 -4.65 27.76
CA ASN A 46 -2.13 -5.62 28.37
C ASN A 46 -2.33 -6.88 27.51
N HIS A 47 -1.44 -7.11 26.54
CA HIS A 47 -1.46 -8.24 25.63
C HIS A 47 -0.03 -8.59 25.22
N ASP A 48 0.17 -9.81 24.72
CA ASP A 48 1.44 -10.23 24.18
C ASP A 48 1.81 -9.43 22.92
N LEU A 49 3.10 -9.16 22.76
CA LEU A 49 3.66 -8.60 21.55
C LEU A 49 4.15 -9.74 20.66
N PHE A 50 3.95 -9.58 19.35
CA PHE A 50 4.38 -10.56 18.35
C PHE A 50 5.36 -9.93 17.32
N PRO A 51 6.59 -9.54 17.72
CA PRO A 51 7.52 -8.86 16.82
C PRO A 51 7.90 -9.67 15.58
N ALA A 52 7.86 -11.00 15.63
CA ALA A 52 8.11 -11.86 14.47
C ALA A 52 7.13 -11.59 13.30
N TYR A 53 5.95 -11.06 13.62
CA TYR A 53 4.90 -10.70 12.67
C TYR A 53 4.95 -9.21 12.28
N ALA A 54 5.96 -8.47 12.73
CA ALA A 54 6.10 -7.04 12.45
C ALA A 54 6.12 -6.74 10.93
N HIS A 55 6.63 -7.66 10.12
CA HIS A 55 6.70 -7.56 8.66
C HIS A 55 5.33 -7.46 7.97
N TYR A 56 4.22 -7.79 8.64
CA TYR A 56 2.87 -7.60 8.10
C TYR A 56 2.40 -6.14 8.17
N PHE A 57 2.96 -5.32 9.06
CA PHE A 57 2.55 -3.92 9.21
C PHE A 57 3.20 -3.03 8.15
N LEU A 58 2.41 -2.09 7.60
CA LEU A 58 2.88 -1.21 6.51
C LEU A 58 4.14 -0.40 6.88
N CYS A 59 4.26 0.06 8.13
CA CYS A 59 5.43 0.82 8.58
C CYS A 59 6.75 0.03 8.51
N HIS A 60 6.68 -1.31 8.53
CA HIS A 60 7.83 -2.20 8.39
C HIS A 60 8.03 -2.71 6.96
N ARG A 61 7.13 -2.37 6.02
CA ARG A 61 7.23 -2.80 4.62
C ARG A 61 7.83 -1.69 3.76
N ARG A 62 8.98 -1.95 3.15
CA ARG A 62 9.64 -1.02 2.24
C ARG A 62 10.44 -1.78 1.18
N ILE A 63 10.11 -1.53 -0.09
CA ILE A 63 10.93 -1.98 -1.21
C ILE A 63 12.08 -0.97 -1.37
N ASN A 64 13.31 -1.44 -1.15
CA ASN A 64 14.50 -0.61 -1.37
C ASN A 64 14.90 -0.57 -2.86
N GLN A 65 15.86 0.27 -3.23
CA GLN A 65 16.24 0.48 -4.63
C GLN A 65 16.81 -0.79 -5.29
N ALA A 66 17.63 -1.57 -4.58
CA ALA A 66 18.20 -2.81 -5.11
C ALA A 66 17.12 -3.87 -5.34
N GLN A 67 16.16 -3.99 -4.41
CA GLN A 67 15.00 -4.86 -4.56
C GLN A 67 14.13 -4.43 -5.75
N LYS A 68 13.89 -3.11 -5.89
CA LYS A 68 13.14 -2.56 -7.02
C LYS A 68 13.79 -2.94 -8.35
N GLN A 69 15.09 -2.72 -8.50
CA GLN A 69 15.85 -3.10 -9.71
C GLN A 69 15.76 -4.61 -10.00
N CYS A 70 15.86 -5.45 -8.97
CA CYS A 70 15.73 -6.90 -9.10
C CYS A 70 14.32 -7.29 -9.57
N ILE A 71 13.28 -6.71 -8.96
CA ILE A 71 11.87 -6.93 -9.33
C ILE A 71 11.63 -6.53 -10.78
N GLU A 72 12.07 -5.34 -11.19
CA GLU A 72 11.90 -4.82 -12.55
C GLU A 72 12.63 -5.71 -13.58
N THR A 73 13.86 -6.13 -13.28
CA THR A 73 14.63 -7.03 -14.15
C THR A 73 13.92 -8.38 -14.33
N LEU A 74 13.45 -8.99 -13.24
CA LEU A 74 12.74 -10.27 -13.29
C LEU A 74 11.40 -10.15 -14.01
N GLN A 75 10.69 -9.03 -13.81
CA GLN A 75 9.44 -8.77 -14.52
C GLN A 75 9.67 -8.56 -16.02
N HIS A 76 10.75 -7.87 -16.41
CA HIS A 76 11.10 -7.64 -17.81
C HIS A 76 11.34 -8.94 -18.58
N ILE A 77 11.88 -9.97 -17.92
CA ILE A 77 12.04 -11.32 -18.50
C ILE A 77 10.78 -12.20 -18.32
N GLY A 78 9.66 -11.63 -17.87
CA GLY A 78 8.35 -12.29 -17.80
C GLY A 78 8.10 -13.15 -16.55
N VAL A 79 8.91 -13.01 -15.49
CA VAL A 79 8.69 -13.77 -14.25
C VAL A 79 7.49 -13.21 -13.49
N ARG A 80 6.52 -14.06 -13.17
CA ARG A 80 5.31 -13.65 -12.43
C ARG A 80 5.66 -13.10 -11.03
N PRO A 81 4.92 -12.10 -10.52
CA PRO A 81 5.16 -11.49 -9.20
C PRO A 81 5.28 -12.50 -8.05
N SER A 82 4.47 -13.56 -8.03
CA SER A 82 4.55 -14.62 -7.02
C SER A 82 5.91 -15.35 -7.01
N LYS A 83 6.48 -15.60 -8.19
CA LYS A 83 7.82 -16.20 -8.33
C LYS A 83 8.93 -15.21 -8.02
N ILE A 84 8.74 -13.91 -8.30
CA ILE A 84 9.65 -12.85 -7.86
C ILE A 84 9.70 -12.83 -6.33
N PHE A 85 8.53 -12.83 -5.67
CA PHE A 85 8.45 -12.85 -4.21
C PHE A 85 9.13 -14.08 -3.60
N ALA A 86 8.89 -15.28 -4.17
CA ALA A 86 9.56 -16.50 -3.73
C ALA A 86 11.10 -16.44 -3.93
N THR A 87 11.57 -15.85 -5.03
CA THR A 87 13.00 -15.65 -5.28
C THR A 87 13.63 -14.73 -4.23
N LEU A 88 12.96 -13.61 -3.92
CA LEU A 88 13.40 -12.69 -2.86
C LEU A 88 13.41 -13.39 -1.50
N ALA A 89 12.37 -14.15 -1.17
CA ALA A 89 12.32 -14.91 0.07
C ALA A 89 13.47 -15.92 0.18
N LYS A 90 13.81 -16.62 -0.91
CA LYS A 90 14.97 -17.50 -0.96
C LYS A 90 16.29 -16.76 -0.74
N GLN A 91 16.45 -15.59 -1.36
CA GLN A 91 17.65 -14.76 -1.22
C GLN A 91 17.81 -14.20 0.19
N HIS A 92 16.71 -13.80 0.82
CA HIS A 92 16.70 -13.21 2.17
C HIS A 92 16.54 -14.25 3.29
N GLY A 93 16.42 -15.54 2.96
CA GLY A 93 16.33 -16.64 3.93
C GLY A 93 15.01 -16.69 4.69
N GLY A 94 13.91 -16.30 4.05
CA GLY A 94 12.55 -16.31 4.61
C GLY A 94 11.67 -15.20 4.03
N TYR A 95 10.35 -15.42 4.03
CA TYR A 95 9.37 -14.41 3.58
C TYR A 95 9.31 -13.20 4.53
N GLU A 96 9.43 -13.47 5.83
CA GLU A 96 9.46 -12.47 6.90
C GLU A 96 10.67 -11.53 6.82
N LYS A 97 11.73 -11.94 6.10
CA LYS A 97 12.97 -11.19 5.93
C LYS A 97 13.03 -10.39 4.62
N VAL A 98 12.04 -10.53 3.73
CA VAL A 98 12.00 -9.79 2.47
C VAL A 98 11.76 -8.29 2.71
N GLY A 99 11.02 -7.93 3.76
CA GLY A 99 10.69 -6.54 4.07
C GLY A 99 9.63 -5.93 3.15
N CYS A 100 8.95 -6.75 2.33
CA CYS A 100 7.75 -6.38 1.59
C CYS A 100 6.88 -7.62 1.37
N SER A 101 5.63 -7.41 0.96
CA SER A 101 4.72 -8.50 0.56
C SER A 101 4.64 -8.63 -0.96
N GLU A 102 4.16 -9.78 -1.45
CA GLU A 102 3.82 -9.95 -2.87
C GLU A 102 2.88 -8.84 -3.38
N LYS A 103 1.93 -8.40 -2.54
CA LYS A 103 1.02 -7.31 -2.91
C LYS A 103 1.75 -5.99 -3.11
N ASP A 104 2.81 -5.73 -2.36
CA ASP A 104 3.63 -4.52 -2.54
C ASP A 104 4.40 -4.58 -3.88
N ILE A 105 4.88 -5.77 -4.28
CA ILE A 105 5.52 -6.00 -5.59
C ILE A 105 4.51 -5.76 -6.72
N ILE A 106 3.31 -6.32 -6.62
CA ILE A 106 2.23 -6.10 -7.61
C ILE A 106 1.90 -4.61 -7.70
N ASN A 107 1.74 -3.92 -6.57
CA ASN A 107 1.44 -2.50 -6.54
C ASN A 107 2.56 -1.64 -7.17
N LEU A 108 3.83 -2.02 -6.96
CA LEU A 108 4.98 -1.37 -7.60
C LEU A 108 4.91 -1.50 -9.13
N LEU A 109 4.69 -2.72 -9.62
CA LEU A 109 4.62 -3.01 -11.06
C LEU A 109 3.39 -2.38 -11.72
N ASP A 110 2.24 -2.37 -11.04
CA ASP A 110 1.04 -1.70 -11.50
C ASP A 110 1.21 -0.18 -11.54
N LYS A 111 1.90 0.40 -10.56
CA LYS A 111 2.23 1.83 -10.57
C LYS A 111 3.10 2.17 -11.77
N ASP A 112 4.11 1.35 -12.05
CA ASP A 112 4.97 1.53 -13.20
C ASP A 112 4.14 1.46 -14.49
N ARG A 113 3.34 0.40 -14.69
CA ARG A 113 2.45 0.24 -15.85
C ARG A 113 1.49 1.41 -16.05
N ARG A 114 0.95 1.99 -14.98
CA ARG A 114 0.09 3.18 -15.06
C ARG A 114 0.85 4.42 -15.51
N LEU A 115 2.09 4.57 -15.08
CA LEU A 115 2.97 5.67 -15.50
C LEU A 115 3.53 5.46 -16.91
N THR A 116 3.70 4.20 -17.33
CA THR A 116 4.16 3.83 -18.68
C THR A 116 3.03 3.70 -19.70
N LEU A 117 1.78 4.08 -19.39
CA LEU A 117 0.74 4.27 -20.42
C LEU A 117 1.36 5.14 -21.52
N LYS A 118 1.70 4.51 -22.65
CA LYS A 118 2.54 5.17 -23.64
C LYS A 118 1.69 6.24 -24.30
N SER A 119 2.32 7.32 -24.77
CA SER A 119 1.65 8.29 -25.65
C SER A 119 0.91 7.61 -26.80
N GLY A 120 1.42 6.48 -27.29
CA GLY A 120 0.77 5.62 -28.28
C GLY A 120 -0.56 4.99 -27.82
N ASP A 121 -0.73 4.66 -26.54
CA ASP A 121 -1.99 4.08 -26.04
C ASP A 121 -3.09 5.14 -25.99
N ALA A 122 -2.74 6.36 -25.56
CA ALA A 122 -3.65 7.50 -25.60
C ALA A 122 -3.97 7.91 -27.04
N ASN A 123 -2.98 7.91 -27.94
CA ASN A 123 -3.18 8.20 -29.36
C ASN A 123 -4.03 7.12 -30.05
N ALA A 124 -3.83 5.83 -29.75
CA ALA A 124 -4.64 4.75 -30.30
C ALA A 124 -6.10 4.85 -29.83
N MET A 125 -6.32 5.22 -28.57
CA MET A 125 -7.66 5.51 -28.05
C MET A 125 -8.28 6.74 -28.74
N LEU A 126 -7.50 7.79 -28.99
CA LEU A 126 -7.95 8.98 -29.73
C LEU A 126 -8.33 8.66 -31.18
N GLU A 127 -7.51 7.86 -31.88
CA GLU A 127 -7.81 7.37 -33.23
C GLU A 127 -9.11 6.54 -33.23
N CYS A 128 -9.29 5.65 -32.25
CA CYS A 128 -10.53 4.89 -32.11
C CYS A 128 -11.75 5.81 -31.91
N PHE A 129 -11.66 6.80 -31.03
CA PHE A 129 -12.76 7.74 -30.80
C PHE A 129 -13.07 8.61 -32.02
N THR A 130 -12.03 8.99 -32.78
CA THR A 130 -12.19 9.73 -34.04
C THR A 130 -12.95 8.88 -35.06
N LEU A 131 -12.55 7.62 -35.25
CA LEU A 131 -13.25 6.67 -36.15
C LEU A 131 -14.70 6.42 -35.73
N MET A 132 -14.97 6.31 -34.42
CA MET A 132 -16.33 6.14 -33.91
C MET A 132 -17.22 7.36 -34.18
N GLN A 133 -16.64 8.57 -34.14
CA GLN A 133 -17.36 9.81 -34.44
C GLN A 133 -17.65 9.96 -35.95
N GLU A 134 -16.72 9.53 -36.81
CA GLU A 134 -16.93 9.49 -38.26
C GLU A 134 -18.06 8.52 -38.66
N GLN A 135 -18.13 7.36 -38.01
CA GLN A 135 -19.16 6.35 -38.29
C GLN A 135 -20.52 6.67 -37.66
N ASN A 136 -20.54 7.45 -36.57
CA ASN A 136 -21.75 7.79 -35.84
C ASN A 136 -21.72 9.26 -35.40
N SER A 137 -22.46 10.11 -36.10
CA SER A 137 -22.59 11.54 -35.79
C SER A 137 -23.21 11.86 -34.42
N ARG A 138 -23.77 10.86 -33.72
CA ARG A 138 -24.24 10.98 -32.33
C ARG A 138 -23.18 10.61 -31.29
N PHE A 139 -22.03 10.07 -31.72
CA PHE A 139 -20.91 9.79 -30.83
C PHE A 139 -20.10 11.07 -30.58
N PHE A 140 -19.79 11.34 -29.31
CA PHE A 140 -19.03 12.51 -28.89
C PHE A 140 -18.04 12.12 -27.80
N TYR A 141 -16.85 12.72 -27.82
CA TYR A 141 -15.81 12.57 -26.80
C TYR A 141 -15.12 13.92 -26.53
N ALA A 142 -14.56 14.08 -25.34
CA ALA A 142 -13.77 15.25 -24.97
C ALA A 142 -12.52 14.82 -24.21
N MET A 143 -11.41 15.51 -24.45
CA MET A 143 -10.14 15.30 -23.76
C MET A 143 -9.98 16.41 -22.72
N GLU A 144 -9.89 16.06 -21.44
CA GLU A 144 -9.47 17.02 -20.41
C GLU A 144 -7.95 17.17 -20.46
N ASN A 145 -7.47 18.36 -20.84
CA ASN A 145 -6.07 18.72 -20.69
C ASN A 145 -5.81 19.04 -19.22
N ILE A 146 -5.21 18.09 -18.50
CA ILE A 146 -4.70 18.33 -17.16
C ILE A 146 -3.39 19.11 -17.32
N ASN A 147 -3.46 20.44 -17.15
CA ASN A 147 -2.29 21.32 -17.03
C ASN A 147 -1.63 21.18 -15.66
#